data_AF-A0A410TMC7-F1
#
_entry.id   AF-A0A410TMC7-F1
#
_cell.length_a   1.000
_cell.length_b   1.000
_cell.length_c   1.000
_cell.angle_alpha   90.00
_cell.angle_beta   90.00
_cell.angle_gamma   90.00
#
_symmetry.space_group_name_H-M   'P 1'
#
loop_
_entity.id
_entity.type
_entity.pdbx_description
1 polymer ?
#
loop_
_entity_poly.entity_id
_entity_poly.type
_entity_poly.pdbx_seq_one_letter_code
_entity_poly.pdbx_strand_id
1 'polypeptide(L)'
;MSDQEASHSEGEQPDEVQYDPTSSRYDLFECPECDNIVLALGRDEPPMSCHDEPMERVTDVEMSVNPPEVKQVLLQAFGLPKAGLDICLCVIGEGPLSANEVAESLGYDRSTVTRYLNTLVELGLLRRSELNREEGGVVNVYHSVDIERMRRDTLIGFYVWAGEAAALIEDANVTKQEYLNENPDQELPELFWDSFRDA
;
A
#
# COMPACT_ATOMS: atom_id res chain seq x y z
N MET A 1 26.42 3.29 -42.04
CA MET A 1 25.73 2.07 -41.56
C MET A 1 26.50 1.54 -40.37
N SER A 2 25.74 1.07 -39.38
CA SER A 2 26.17 0.42 -38.14
C SER A 2 26.55 1.35 -37.00
N ASP A 3 25.49 1.96 -36.46
CA ASP A 3 25.02 1.83 -35.07
C ASP A 3 25.99 1.14 -34.09
N GLN A 4 26.37 1.87 -33.03
CA GLN A 4 26.80 1.30 -31.77
C GLN A 4 25.73 1.64 -30.73
N GLU A 5 25.03 0.58 -30.34
CA GLU A 5 23.88 0.57 -29.44
C GLU A 5 24.24 1.10 -28.05
N ALA A 6 23.29 1.86 -27.52
CA ALA A 6 23.26 2.31 -26.14
C ALA A 6 23.29 1.10 -25.20
N SER A 7 24.23 1.12 -24.25
CA SER A 7 24.20 0.24 -23.08
C SER A 7 22.99 0.61 -22.23
N HIS A 8 21.90 -0.13 -22.39
CA HIS A 8 20.82 -0.18 -21.42
C HIS A 8 21.40 -0.76 -20.11
N SER A 9 21.46 0.07 -19.08
CA SER A 9 21.66 -0.39 -17.71
C SER A 9 20.48 -1.26 -17.32
N GLU A 10 20.74 -2.55 -17.16
CA GLU A 10 19.82 -3.51 -16.56
C GLU A 10 19.41 -2.98 -15.18
N GLY A 11 18.10 -2.80 -14.98
CA GLY A 11 17.56 -2.42 -13.68
C GLY A 11 17.81 -3.54 -12.69
N GLU A 12 18.42 -3.21 -11.55
CA GLU A 12 18.46 -4.08 -10.36
C GLU A 12 17.02 -4.56 -10.08
N GLN A 13 16.80 -5.87 -10.23
CA GLN A 13 15.59 -6.49 -9.72
C GLN A 13 15.61 -6.34 -8.19
N PRO A 14 14.52 -5.93 -7.54
CA PRO A 14 14.48 -5.90 -6.09
C PRO A 14 14.71 -7.34 -5.58
N ASP A 15 15.75 -7.53 -4.77
CA ASP A 15 16.09 -8.84 -4.19
C ASP A 15 14.85 -9.43 -3.48
N GLU A 16 14.52 -10.69 -3.79
CA GLU A 16 13.47 -11.44 -3.09
C GLU A 16 13.71 -11.39 -1.57
N VAL A 17 12.69 -11.04 -0.80
CA VAL A 17 12.80 -10.92 0.66
C VAL A 17 12.24 -12.18 1.30
N GLN A 18 13.11 -12.87 2.03
CA GLN A 18 12.69 -13.84 3.03
C GLN A 18 12.33 -13.12 4.31
N TYR A 19 11.29 -13.61 5.00
CA TYR A 19 10.94 -13.08 6.30
C TYR A 19 12.10 -13.29 7.28
N ASP A 20 12.64 -12.20 7.81
CA ASP A 20 13.71 -12.21 8.81
C ASP A 20 13.15 -11.70 10.16
N PRO A 21 12.85 -12.62 11.10
CA PRO A 21 12.32 -12.27 12.42
C PRO A 21 13.35 -11.50 13.28
N THR A 22 14.62 -11.43 12.87
CA THR A 22 15.67 -10.67 13.55
C THR A 22 15.81 -9.23 13.05
N SER A 23 15.28 -8.94 11.86
CA SER A 23 15.36 -7.60 11.24
C SER A 23 14.53 -6.55 11.97
N SER A 24 13.62 -6.95 12.88
CA SER A 24 12.81 -6.09 13.76
C SER A 24 11.92 -5.05 13.05
N ARG A 25 11.63 -5.27 11.76
CA ARG A 25 10.76 -4.37 10.96
C ARG A 25 9.29 -4.63 11.21
N TYR A 26 8.91 -5.90 11.36
CA TYR A 26 7.57 -6.38 11.67
C TYR A 26 7.68 -7.82 12.19
N ASP A 27 6.66 -8.26 12.92
CA ASP A 27 6.56 -9.63 13.46
C ASP A 27 5.30 -10.31 12.95
N LEU A 28 5.39 -11.61 12.65
CA LEU A 28 4.26 -12.47 12.36
C LEU A 28 4.03 -13.41 13.55
N PHE A 29 2.78 -13.51 13.98
CA PHE A 29 2.36 -14.41 15.05
C PHE A 29 1.28 -15.35 14.54
N GLU A 30 1.33 -16.62 14.95
CA GLU A 30 0.32 -17.63 14.65
C GLU A 30 -0.29 -18.21 15.94
N CYS A 31 -1.56 -18.58 15.87
CA CYS A 31 -2.20 -19.31 16.96
C CYS A 31 -1.97 -20.82 16.78
N PRO A 32 -1.51 -21.56 17.80
CA PRO A 32 -1.35 -23.00 17.70
C PRO A 32 -2.69 -23.76 17.68
N GLU A 33 -3.80 -23.09 18.02
CA GLU A 33 -5.13 -23.70 18.16
C GLU A 33 -6.09 -23.36 17.02
N CYS A 34 -5.81 -22.33 16.22
CA CYS A 34 -6.64 -21.94 15.08
C CYS A 34 -5.81 -21.26 13.98
N ASP A 35 -6.41 -21.05 12.81
CA ASP A 35 -5.73 -20.50 11.63
C ASP A 35 -5.49 -18.97 11.70
N ASN A 36 -5.51 -18.38 12.90
CA ASN A 36 -5.32 -16.95 13.07
C ASN A 36 -3.84 -16.57 12.94
N ILE A 37 -3.54 -15.72 11.96
CA ILE A 37 -2.22 -15.13 11.73
C ILE A 37 -2.31 -13.62 11.91
N VAL A 38 -1.37 -13.06 12.67
CA VAL A 38 -1.34 -11.64 13.02
C VAL A 38 -0.02 -11.02 12.57
N LEU A 39 -0.13 -9.93 11.80
CA LEU A 39 0.98 -9.05 11.47
C LEU A 39 1.06 -7.90 12.48
N ALA A 40 2.20 -7.76 13.14
CA ALA A 40 2.48 -6.69 14.08
C ALA A 40 3.60 -5.77 13.56
N LEU A 41 3.36 -4.46 13.60
CA LEU A 41 4.35 -3.44 13.24
C LEU A 41 4.60 -2.52 14.41
N GLY A 42 5.79 -2.64 15.02
CA GLY A 42 6.17 -1.90 16.21
C GLY A 42 6.98 -2.75 17.18
N ARG A 43 7.45 -2.13 18.27
CA ARG A 43 8.26 -2.77 19.32
C ARG A 43 7.54 -2.90 20.66
N ASP A 44 6.29 -2.43 20.76
CA ASP A 44 5.60 -2.39 22.04
C ASP A 44 4.92 -3.74 22.32
N GLU A 45 5.39 -4.42 23.36
CA GLU A 45 4.76 -5.59 23.98
C GLU A 45 3.42 -5.16 24.61
N PRO A 46 2.33 -5.88 24.33
CA PRO A 46 2.19 -7.24 24.84
C PRO A 46 2.18 -8.30 23.74
N PRO A 47 2.44 -9.58 24.07
CA PRO A 47 2.20 -10.67 23.13
C PRO A 47 0.73 -10.63 22.73
N MET A 48 0.48 -10.63 21.41
CA MET A 48 -0.86 -10.83 20.89
C MET A 48 -1.38 -12.15 21.44
N SER A 49 -2.57 -12.15 22.02
CA SER A 49 -3.19 -13.35 22.57
C SER A 49 -4.38 -13.78 21.73
N CYS A 50 -4.54 -15.09 21.62
CA CYS A 50 -5.68 -15.74 21.00
C CYS A 50 -6.13 -16.86 21.95
N HIS A 51 -7.43 -16.97 22.24
CA HIS A 51 -7.96 -17.91 23.24
C HIS A 51 -7.33 -17.74 24.64
N ASP A 52 -7.03 -16.50 25.02
CA ASP A 52 -6.35 -16.15 26.29
C ASP A 52 -4.92 -16.69 26.44
N GLU A 53 -4.36 -17.34 25.41
CA GLU A 53 -2.98 -17.82 25.34
C GLU A 53 -2.14 -16.93 24.41
N PRO A 54 -0.83 -16.76 24.67
CA PRO A 54 0.05 -15.98 23.80
C PRO A 54 0.22 -16.69 22.45
N MET A 55 0.15 -15.92 21.37
CA MET A 55 0.45 -16.43 20.04
C MET A 55 1.95 -16.70 19.88
N GLU A 56 2.30 -17.67 19.04
CA GLU A 56 3.69 -18.05 18.77
C GLU A 56 4.25 -17.23 17.61
N ARG A 57 5.53 -16.85 17.69
CA ARG A 57 6.18 -16.08 16.62
C ARG A 57 6.50 -17.04 15.47
N VAL A 58 6.05 -16.72 14.26
CA VAL A 58 6.45 -17.43 13.05
C VAL A 58 7.95 -17.24 12.86
N THR A 59 8.69 -18.31 12.60
CA THR A 59 10.15 -18.23 12.36
C THR A 59 10.57 -18.95 11.09
N ASP A 60 9.78 -19.93 10.65
CA ASP A 60 10.04 -20.71 9.45
C ASP A 60 9.03 -20.33 8.35
N VAL A 61 9.50 -19.57 7.35
CA VAL A 61 8.69 -19.23 6.16
C VAL A 61 9.38 -19.83 4.94
N GLU A 62 8.76 -20.82 4.31
CA GLU A 62 9.32 -21.51 3.14
C GLU A 62 9.17 -20.71 1.84
N MET A 63 8.20 -19.79 1.79
CA MET A 63 7.87 -19.00 0.59
C MET A 63 8.59 -17.63 0.60
N SER A 64 9.36 -17.32 -0.43
CA SER A 64 9.91 -15.98 -0.65
C SER A 64 8.85 -15.05 -1.25
N VAL A 65 8.91 -13.76 -0.88
CA VAL A 65 8.03 -12.72 -1.45
C VAL A 65 8.86 -11.60 -2.06
N ASN A 66 8.37 -11.05 -3.16
CA ASN A 66 8.97 -9.86 -3.75
C ASN A 66 8.58 -8.64 -2.89
N PRO A 67 9.54 -7.89 -2.33
CA PRO A 67 9.21 -6.72 -1.54
C PRO A 67 8.60 -5.63 -2.42
N PRO A 68 7.53 -4.96 -1.97
CA PRO A 68 6.98 -3.86 -2.73
C PRO A 68 7.86 -2.61 -2.60
N GLU A 69 7.98 -1.84 -3.67
CA GLU A 69 8.55 -0.48 -3.59
C GLU A 69 7.54 0.48 -2.95
N VAL A 70 8.00 1.51 -2.24
CA VAL A 70 7.13 2.54 -1.64
C VAL A 70 6.15 3.12 -2.66
N LYS A 71 6.63 3.38 -3.89
CA LYS A 71 5.78 3.89 -4.97
C LYS A 71 4.70 2.90 -5.38
N GLN A 72 5.00 1.59 -5.41
CA GLN A 72 4.02 0.55 -5.72
C GLN A 72 2.95 0.46 -4.64
N VAL A 73 3.34 0.50 -3.36
CA VAL A 73 2.40 0.54 -2.23
C VAL A 73 1.47 1.74 -2.35
N LEU A 74 2.01 2.94 -2.61
CA LEU A 74 1.20 4.16 -2.73
C LEU A 74 0.25 4.12 -3.94
N LEU A 75 0.67 3.51 -5.05
CA LEU A 75 -0.16 3.32 -6.24
C LEU A 75 -1.28 2.32 -6.01
N GLN A 76 -0.97 1.15 -5.46
CA GLN A 76 -1.89 0.01 -5.37
C GLN A 76 -2.83 0.13 -4.18
N ALA A 77 -2.33 0.51 -3.01
CA ALA A 77 -3.15 0.59 -1.80
C ALA A 77 -4.01 1.86 -1.75
N PHE A 78 -3.53 2.96 -2.34
CA PHE A 78 -4.25 4.26 -2.30
C PHE A 78 -4.78 4.69 -3.67
N GLY A 79 -4.55 3.92 -4.72
CA GLY A 79 -5.04 4.23 -6.07
C GLY A 79 -4.43 5.50 -6.68
N LEU A 80 -3.31 6.00 -6.14
CA LEU A 80 -2.74 7.29 -6.53
C LEU A 80 -1.71 7.14 -7.66
N PRO A 81 -2.01 7.55 -8.90
CA PRO A 81 -1.03 7.53 -9.99
C PRO A 81 0.16 8.44 -9.69
N LYS A 82 1.28 8.26 -10.41
CA LYS A 82 2.55 9.01 -10.17
C LYS A 82 2.33 10.51 -9.96
N ALA A 83 1.52 11.16 -10.80
CA ALA A 83 1.22 12.58 -10.67
C ALA A 83 0.58 12.93 -9.32
N GLY A 84 -0.34 12.11 -8.81
CA GLY A 84 -0.94 12.29 -7.48
C GLY A 84 0.06 12.14 -6.36
N LEU A 85 1.04 11.23 -6.49
CA LEU A 85 2.12 11.08 -5.52
C LEU A 85 3.06 12.29 -5.51
N ASP A 86 3.52 12.72 -6.69
CA ASP A 86 4.41 13.87 -6.84
C ASP A 86 3.75 15.15 -6.25
N ILE A 87 2.45 15.33 -6.50
CA ILE A 87 1.62 16.41 -5.91
C ILE A 87 1.56 16.31 -4.38
N CYS A 88 1.31 15.12 -3.83
CA CYS A 88 1.24 14.90 -2.39
C CYS A 88 2.55 15.27 -1.70
N LEU A 89 3.67 14.76 -2.23
CA LEU A 89 5.00 15.01 -1.68
C LEU A 89 5.40 16.49 -1.77
N CYS A 90 5.05 17.18 -2.86
CA CYS A 90 5.27 18.61 -3.01
C CYS A 90 4.57 19.41 -1.91
N VAL A 91 3.27 19.17 -1.68
CA VAL A 91 2.52 19.87 -0.62
C VAL A 91 3.03 19.53 0.79
N ILE A 92 3.55 18.31 1.00
CA ILE A 92 4.15 17.94 2.29
C ILE A 92 5.49 18.64 2.53
N GLY A 93 6.32 18.76 1.50
CA GLY A 93 7.65 19.37 1.61
C GLY A 93 7.63 20.90 1.63
N GLU A 94 6.71 21.52 0.91
CA GLU A 94 6.71 22.96 0.61
C GLU A 94 5.43 23.68 1.06
N GLY A 95 4.45 22.94 1.60
CA GLY A 95 3.14 23.47 2.00
C GLY A 95 3.16 24.53 3.10
N PRO A 96 2.11 25.37 3.20
CA PRO A 96 0.87 25.33 2.42
C PRO A 96 1.02 25.91 1.00
N LEU A 97 0.48 25.22 -0.02
CA LEU A 97 0.54 25.63 -1.42
C LEU A 97 -0.85 25.64 -2.08
N SER A 98 -1.08 26.58 -3.00
CA SER A 98 -2.23 26.59 -3.89
C SER A 98 -2.04 25.65 -5.08
N ALA A 99 -3.14 25.31 -5.76
CA ALA A 99 -3.08 24.49 -6.97
C ALA A 99 -2.24 25.11 -8.10
N ASN A 100 -2.06 26.44 -8.11
CA ASN A 100 -1.20 27.11 -9.08
C ASN A 100 0.27 26.88 -8.75
N GLU A 101 0.65 27.09 -7.48
CA GLU A 101 2.03 26.95 -7.02
C GLU A 101 2.51 25.49 -7.20
N VAL A 102 1.66 24.51 -6.90
CA VAL A 102 1.98 23.09 -7.13
C VAL A 102 2.13 22.78 -8.62
N ALA A 103 1.26 23.34 -9.47
CA ALA A 103 1.35 23.15 -10.93
C ALA A 103 2.62 23.76 -11.52
N GLU A 104 3.02 24.95 -11.04
CA GLU A 104 4.26 25.60 -11.43
C GLU A 104 5.49 24.83 -10.94
N SER A 105 5.49 24.38 -9.69
CA SER A 105 6.60 23.62 -9.08
C SER A 105 6.85 22.29 -9.79
N LEU A 106 5.79 21.54 -10.11
CA LEU A 106 5.89 20.18 -10.68
C LEU A 106 5.80 20.14 -12.21
N GLY A 107 5.46 21.25 -12.87
CA GLY A 107 5.27 21.31 -14.32
C GLY A 107 4.05 20.51 -14.82
N TYR A 108 3.05 20.28 -13.96
CA TYR A 108 1.80 19.64 -14.34
C TYR A 108 0.73 20.65 -14.76
N ASP A 109 -0.23 20.21 -15.55
CA ASP A 109 -1.38 21.05 -15.85
C ASP A 109 -2.23 21.28 -14.59
N ARG A 110 -2.74 22.51 -14.45
CA ARG A 110 -3.51 22.94 -13.29
C ARG A 110 -4.76 22.10 -13.04
N SER A 111 -5.41 21.59 -14.09
CA SER A 111 -6.60 20.73 -13.95
C SER A 111 -6.25 19.38 -13.32
N THR A 112 -5.16 18.75 -13.73
CA THR A 112 -4.62 17.52 -13.16
C THR A 112 -4.23 17.74 -11.71
N VAL A 113 -3.54 18.84 -11.42
CA VAL A 113 -3.16 19.21 -10.06
C VAL A 113 -4.38 19.40 -9.17
N THR A 114 -5.37 20.17 -9.62
CA THR A 114 -6.60 20.41 -8.86
C THR A 114 -7.37 19.11 -8.61
N ARG A 115 -7.48 18.22 -9.61
CA ARG A 115 -8.13 16.91 -9.47
C ARG A 115 -7.46 16.10 -8.37
N TYR A 116 -6.14 15.92 -8.43
CA TYR A 116 -5.44 15.12 -7.44
C TYR A 116 -5.38 15.76 -6.07
N LEU A 117 -5.27 17.09 -5.96
CA LEU A 117 -5.37 17.78 -4.67
C LEU A 117 -6.72 17.52 -3.99
N ASN A 118 -7.82 17.51 -4.76
CA ASN A 118 -9.14 17.13 -4.22
C ASN A 118 -9.17 15.66 -3.78
N THR A 119 -8.68 14.74 -4.62
CA THR A 119 -8.60 13.31 -4.26
C THR A 119 -7.75 13.10 -3.00
N LEU A 120 -6.62 13.79 -2.86
CA LEU A 120 -5.75 13.70 -1.68
C LEU A 120 -6.41 14.27 -0.42
N VAL A 121 -7.28 15.27 -0.56
CA VAL A 121 -8.12 15.76 0.55
C VAL A 121 -9.19 14.75 0.92
N GLU A 122 -9.85 14.13 -0.07
CA GLU A 122 -10.85 13.07 0.15
C GLU A 122 -10.25 11.84 0.83
N LEU A 123 -9.03 11.44 0.44
CA LEU A 123 -8.27 10.38 1.07
C LEU A 123 -7.72 10.77 2.46
N GLY A 124 -7.87 12.02 2.88
CA GLY A 124 -7.39 12.52 4.17
C GLY A 124 -5.87 12.72 4.26
N LEU A 125 -5.14 12.66 3.14
CA LEU A 125 -3.70 12.86 3.08
C LEU A 125 -3.32 14.35 3.11
N LEU A 126 -4.21 15.21 2.62
CA LEU A 126 -4.07 16.67 2.67
C LEU A 126 -5.30 17.30 3.32
N ARG A 127 -5.16 18.56 3.74
CA ARG A 127 -6.27 19.42 4.15
C ARG A 127 -6.33 20.65 3.26
N ARG A 128 -7.54 21.17 3.06
CA ARG A 128 -7.80 22.40 2.30
C ARG A 128 -8.24 23.51 3.24
N SER A 129 -7.70 24.70 3.06
CA SER A 129 -8.15 25.93 3.71
C SER A 129 -8.21 27.09 2.71
N GLU A 130 -9.00 28.11 3.03
CA GLU A 130 -9.12 29.33 2.23
C GLU A 130 -8.28 30.44 2.86
N LEU A 131 -7.40 31.06 2.08
CA LEU A 131 -6.63 32.24 2.47
C LEU A 131 -7.07 33.46 1.68
N ASN A 132 -7.16 34.60 2.37
CA ASN A 132 -7.40 35.89 1.72
C ASN A 132 -6.12 36.37 1.03
N ARG A 133 -6.23 36.80 -0.22
CA ARG A 133 -5.12 37.43 -0.94
C ARG A 133 -4.99 38.89 -0.55
N GLU A 134 -3.76 39.41 -0.57
CA GLU A 134 -3.47 40.83 -0.31
C GLU A 134 -4.17 41.76 -1.30
N GLU A 135 -4.35 41.33 -2.55
CA GLU A 135 -5.04 42.07 -3.61
C GLU A 135 -6.57 41.90 -3.59
N GLY A 136 -7.11 41.19 -2.59
CA GLY A 136 -8.52 40.82 -2.50
C GLY A 136 -8.86 39.48 -3.17
N GLY A 137 -9.89 38.81 -2.65
CA GLY A 137 -10.31 37.47 -3.06
C GLY A 137 -9.79 36.36 -2.16
N VAL A 138 -10.31 35.14 -2.36
CA VAL A 138 -9.91 33.93 -1.61
C VAL A 138 -9.18 32.95 -2.51
N VAL A 139 -8.16 32.28 -1.98
CA VAL A 139 -7.45 31.18 -2.63
C VAL A 139 -7.51 29.94 -1.77
N ASN A 140 -7.82 28.81 -2.41
CA ASN A 140 -7.67 27.51 -1.76
C ASN A 140 -6.18 27.15 -1.70
N VAL A 141 -5.69 26.91 -0.48
CA VAL A 141 -4.39 26.34 -0.23
C VAL A 141 -4.54 24.97 0.41
N TYR A 142 -3.56 24.12 0.14
CA TYR A 142 -3.50 22.76 0.60
C TYR A 142 -2.30 22.62 1.51
N HIS A 143 -2.49 21.91 2.60
CA HIS A 143 -1.46 21.68 3.59
C HIS A 143 -1.43 20.21 3.96
N SER A 144 -0.25 19.74 4.38
CA SER A 144 -0.14 18.42 4.97
C SER A 144 -1.04 18.31 6.20
N VAL A 145 -1.54 17.11 6.43
CA VAL A 145 -2.03 16.74 7.76
C VAL A 145 -0.83 16.68 8.71
N ASP A 146 -1.08 16.82 10.02
CA ASP A 146 -0.07 16.51 11.04
C ASP A 146 0.64 15.20 10.69
N ILE A 147 1.97 15.23 10.59
CA ILE A 147 2.79 14.12 10.08
C ILE A 147 2.54 12.84 10.88
N GLU A 148 2.34 12.93 12.20
CA GLU A 148 2.07 11.73 13.02
C GLU A 148 0.68 11.16 12.74
N ARG A 149 -0.30 12.04 12.51
CA ARG A 149 -1.65 11.60 12.13
C ARG A 149 -1.66 11.00 10.72
N MET A 150 -0.97 11.63 9.77
CA MET A 150 -0.82 11.10 8.42
C MET A 150 -0.14 9.74 8.43
N ARG A 151 0.94 9.57 9.21
CA ARG A 151 1.64 8.28 9.37
C ARG A 151 0.68 7.20 9.88
N ARG A 152 -0.09 7.49 10.93
CA ARG A 152 -1.07 6.56 11.49
C ARG A 152 -2.17 6.20 10.48
N ASP A 153 -2.80 7.21 9.88
CA ASP A 153 -3.94 7.00 8.97
C ASP A 153 -3.51 6.27 7.70
N THR A 154 -2.31 6.56 7.17
CA THR A 154 -1.72 5.86 6.01
C THR A 154 -1.44 4.39 6.35
N LEU A 155 -0.85 4.10 7.52
CA LEU A 155 -0.60 2.72 7.95
C LEU A 155 -1.89 1.92 8.13
N ILE A 156 -2.92 2.52 8.73
CA ILE A 156 -4.24 1.89 8.87
C ILE A 156 -4.85 1.60 7.50
N GLY A 157 -4.83 2.58 6.58
CA GLY A 157 -5.34 2.39 5.22
C GLY A 157 -4.61 1.27 4.47
N PHE A 158 -3.29 1.18 4.62
CA PHE A 158 -2.52 0.08 4.05
C PHE A 158 -2.93 -1.28 4.64
N TYR A 159 -3.14 -1.38 5.95
CA TYR A 159 -3.56 -2.65 6.55
C TYR A 159 -4.96 -3.09 6.15
N VAL A 160 -5.89 -2.15 5.94
CA VAL A 160 -7.19 -2.47 5.34
C VAL A 160 -6.98 -3.09 3.97
N TRP A 161 -6.21 -2.45 3.10
CA TRP A 161 -5.92 -2.98 1.76
C TRP A 161 -5.23 -4.36 1.81
N ALA A 162 -4.24 -4.54 2.69
CA ALA A 162 -3.54 -5.81 2.86
C ALA A 162 -4.48 -6.91 3.36
N GLY A 163 -5.41 -6.58 4.26
CA GLY A 163 -6.45 -7.50 4.74
C GLY A 163 -7.40 -7.94 3.63
N GLU A 164 -7.86 -7.01 2.79
CA GLU A 164 -8.69 -7.33 1.61
C GLU A 164 -7.94 -8.24 0.62
N ALA A 165 -6.65 -7.95 0.38
CA ALA A 165 -5.81 -8.78 -0.48
C ALA A 165 -5.59 -10.19 0.11
N ALA A 166 -5.39 -10.29 1.43
CA ALA A 166 -5.25 -11.57 2.12
C ALA A 166 -6.54 -12.39 2.09
N ALA A 167 -7.70 -11.75 2.27
CA ALA A 167 -9.00 -12.40 2.18
C ALA A 167 -9.23 -13.03 0.80
N LEU A 168 -8.85 -12.36 -0.28
CA LEU A 168 -8.93 -12.92 -1.64
C LEU A 168 -8.08 -14.20 -1.82
N ILE A 169 -6.90 -14.25 -1.19
CA ILE A 169 -6.05 -15.44 -1.22
C ILE A 169 -6.71 -16.57 -0.44
N GLU A 170 -7.24 -16.27 0.74
CA GLU A 170 -7.89 -17.26 1.60
C GLU A 170 -9.17 -17.81 0.98
N ASP A 171 -10.04 -16.97 0.46
CA ASP A 171 -11.27 -17.38 -0.23
C ASP A 171 -10.95 -18.34 -1.39
N ALA A 172 -9.87 -18.06 -2.13
CA ALA A 172 -9.44 -18.92 -3.22
C ALA A 172 -8.84 -20.26 -2.74
N ASN A 173 -8.13 -20.26 -1.60
CA ASN A 173 -7.63 -21.48 -0.96
C ASN A 173 -8.78 -22.37 -0.45
N VAL A 174 -9.77 -21.78 0.25
CA VAL A 174 -10.96 -22.51 0.74
C VAL A 174 -11.73 -23.11 -0.43
N THR A 175 -12.00 -22.32 -1.47
CA THR A 175 -12.72 -22.81 -2.67
C THR A 175 -11.97 -23.96 -3.35
N LYS A 176 -10.64 -23.91 -3.39
CA LYS A 176 -9.80 -25.01 -3.91
C LYS A 176 -9.94 -26.27 -3.07
N GLN A 177 -9.97 -26.15 -1.74
CA GLN A 177 -10.18 -27.29 -0.84
C GLN A 177 -11.58 -27.90 -1.01
N GLU A 178 -12.62 -27.07 -1.11
CA GLU A 178 -13.99 -27.52 -1.38
C GLU A 178 -14.08 -28.30 -2.70
N TYR A 179 -13.47 -27.78 -3.78
CA TYR A 179 -13.44 -28.47 -5.06
C TYR A 179 -12.78 -29.86 -4.97
N LEU A 180 -11.63 -29.96 -4.29
CA LEU A 180 -10.93 -31.23 -4.09
C LEU A 180 -11.73 -32.21 -3.21
N ASN A 181 -12.42 -31.71 -2.19
CA ASN A 181 -13.30 -32.53 -1.33
C ASN A 181 -14.49 -33.08 -2.11
N GLU A 182 -15.06 -32.28 -3.02
CA GLU A 182 -16.17 -32.69 -3.90
C GLU A 182 -15.71 -33.59 -5.05
N ASN A 183 -14.44 -33.50 -5.46
CA ASN A 183 -13.86 -34.21 -6.61
C ASN A 183 -12.52 -34.88 -6.23
N PRO A 184 -12.52 -35.88 -5.32
CA PRO A 184 -11.29 -36.44 -4.77
C PRO A 184 -10.40 -37.17 -5.79
N ASP A 185 -10.97 -37.59 -6.92
CA ASP A 185 -10.27 -38.30 -7.99
C ASP A 185 -9.95 -37.40 -9.20
N GLN A 186 -10.18 -36.09 -9.12
CA GLN A 186 -9.88 -35.13 -10.20
C GLN A 186 -8.75 -34.17 -9.80
N GLU A 187 -7.85 -33.91 -10.74
CA GLU A 187 -6.85 -32.86 -10.60
C GLU A 187 -7.51 -31.48 -10.79
N LEU A 188 -6.93 -30.45 -10.17
CA LEU A 188 -7.42 -29.09 -10.31
C LEU A 188 -7.30 -28.62 -11.77
N PRO A 189 -8.32 -27.94 -12.32
CA PRO A 189 -8.23 -27.33 -13.65
C PRO A 189 -7.04 -26.35 -13.74
N GLU A 190 -6.31 -26.34 -14.87
CA GLU A 190 -5.15 -25.45 -15.09
C GLU A 190 -5.47 -23.95 -14.94
N LEU A 191 -6.74 -23.55 -15.13
CA LEU A 191 -7.21 -22.17 -15.08
C LEU A 191 -8.15 -21.88 -13.89
N PHE A 192 -8.03 -22.64 -12.79
CA PHE A 192 -8.88 -22.47 -11.60
C PHE A 192 -8.91 -21.03 -11.05
N TRP A 193 -7.83 -20.26 -11.24
CA TRP A 193 -7.72 -18.88 -10.76
C TRP A 193 -8.50 -17.85 -11.59
N ASP A 194 -8.80 -18.15 -12.86
CA ASP A 194 -9.54 -17.23 -13.73
C ASP A 194 -11.05 -17.21 -13.46
N SER A 195 -11.60 -18.23 -12.78
CA SER A 195 -13.02 -18.28 -12.41
C SER A 195 -13.42 -17.32 -11.28
N PHE A 196 -12.46 -16.70 -10.58
CA PHE A 196 -12.73 -15.74 -9.49
C PHE A 196 -12.89 -14.29 -9.95
N ARG A 197 -12.77 -13.98 -11.25
CA ARG A 197 -12.86 -12.60 -11.76
C ARG A 197 -14.30 -12.07 -11.93
N ASP A 198 -15.32 -12.93 -11.77
CA ASP A 198 -16.72 -12.63 -12.09
C ASP A 198 -17.69 -12.95 -10.92
N ALA A 199 -17.47 -12.39 -9.72
CA ALA A 199 -18.44 -12.42 -8.62
C ALA A 199 -18.70 -11.02 -8.04
#